data_AF-A0A359LZW8-F1
#
_entry.id   AF-A0A359LZW8-F1
#
_cell.length_a   1.000
_cell.length_b   1.000
_cell.length_c   1.000
_cell.angle_alpha   90.00
_cell.angle_beta   90.00
_cell.angle_gamma   90.00
#
_symmetry.space_group_name_H-M   'P 1'
#
loop_
_entity.id
_entity.type
_entity.pdbx_description
1 polymer ?
#
loop_
_entity_poly.entity_id
_entity_poly.type
_entity_poly.pdbx_seq_one_letter_code
_entity_poly.pdbx_strand_id
1 'polypeptide(L)'
;GGFGTLDELFEIMSWSSLRLHEKPCGVLNVAGYYDRLLSFLQHAVGEGFIEPEHGGMLFAAEAPAPLFEQFARYRAPDVDKAQRALKLSGG
;
A
#
# COMPACT_ATOMS: atom_id res chain seq x y z
N GLY A 1 -10.94 -11.49 6.31
CA GLY A 1 -9.72 -11.82 7.08
C GLY A 1 -9.30 -13.26 6.77
N GLY A 2 -8.17 -13.71 7.32
CA GLY A 2 -7.58 -15.02 7.00
C GLY A 2 -6.68 -14.99 5.75
N PHE A 3 -6.12 -16.15 5.38
CA PHE A 3 -5.11 -16.24 4.32
C PHE A 3 -5.61 -15.73 2.96
N GLY A 4 -6.81 -16.11 2.53
CA GLY A 4 -7.35 -15.66 1.23
C GLY A 4 -7.51 -14.14 1.15
N THR A 5 -7.99 -13.49 2.21
CA THR A 5 -8.08 -12.01 2.24
C THR A 5 -6.71 -11.35 2.18
N LEU A 6 -5.69 -11.95 2.80
CA LEU A 6 -4.33 -11.41 2.73
C LEU A 6 -3.74 -11.59 1.33
N ASP A 7 -3.94 -12.75 0.71
CA ASP A 7 -3.49 -13.04 -0.65
C ASP A 7 -4.08 -12.05 -1.67
N GLU A 8 -5.40 -11.86 -1.67
CA GLU A 8 -6.09 -10.88 -2.51
C GLU A 8 -5.62 -9.45 -2.24
N LEU A 9 -5.41 -9.09 -0.97
CA LEU A 9 -4.93 -7.76 -0.59
C LEU A 9 -3.52 -7.51 -1.16
N PHE A 10 -2.60 -8.46 -1.00
CA PHE A 10 -1.24 -8.33 -1.51
C PHE A 10 -1.19 -8.35 -3.05
N GLU A 11 -2.08 -9.08 -3.71
CA GLU A 11 -2.22 -9.05 -5.17
C GLU A 11 -2.61 -7.65 -5.66
N ILE A 12 -3.66 -7.06 -5.08
CA ILE A 12 -4.11 -5.71 -5.47
C ILE A 12 -3.06 -4.65 -5.12
N MET A 13 -2.38 -4.74 -3.97
CA MET A 13 -1.26 -3.85 -3.68
C MET A 13 -0.11 -3.98 -4.68
N SER A 14 0.19 -5.21 -5.12
CA SER A 14 1.20 -5.46 -6.15
C SER A 14 0.81 -4.82 -7.49
N TRP A 15 -0.45 -4.96 -7.91
CA TRP A 15 -0.97 -4.28 -9.11
C TRP A 15 -0.89 -2.75 -9.01
N SER A 16 -1.16 -2.18 -7.83
CA SER A 16 -1.01 -0.74 -7.57
C SER A 16 0.43 -0.26 -7.77
N SER A 17 1.41 -1.01 -7.24
CA SER A 17 2.85 -0.73 -7.42
C SER A 17 3.32 -0.84 -8.88
N LEU A 18 2.64 -1.67 -9.67
CA LEU A 18 2.89 -1.84 -11.11
C LEU A 18 2.15 -0.82 -11.98
N ARG A 19 1.30 0.03 -11.37
CA ARG A 19 0.39 0.97 -12.05
C ARG A 19 -0.62 0.28 -12.96
N LEU A 20 -1.08 -0.93 -12.61
CA LEU A 20 -2.18 -1.59 -13.30
C LEU A 20 -3.56 -1.03 -12.88
N HIS A 21 -3.62 -0.33 -11.75
CA HIS A 21 -4.73 0.53 -11.36
C HIS A 21 -4.26 1.69 -10.49
N GLU A 22 -5.10 2.73 -10.41
CA GLU A 22 -4.87 3.95 -9.63
C GLU A 22 -5.91 4.14 -8.51
N LYS A 23 -6.60 3.07 -8.12
CA LYS A 23 -7.56 3.08 -7.01
C LYS A 23 -6.84 2.99 -5.66
N PRO A 24 -7.33 3.69 -4.61
CA PRO A 24 -6.81 3.52 -3.26
C PRO A 24 -7.15 2.13 -2.72
N CYS A 25 -6.28 1.59 -1.86
CA CYS A 25 -6.51 0.33 -1.16
C CYS A 25 -6.63 0.61 0.34
N GLY A 26 -7.49 -0.13 1.06
CA GLY A 26 -7.62 0.09 2.49
C GLY A 26 -8.21 -1.07 3.26
N VAL A 27 -7.90 -1.14 4.55
CA VAL A 27 -8.42 -2.13 5.49
C VAL A 27 -9.24 -1.45 6.59
N LEU A 28 -10.35 -2.09 6.97
CA LEU A 28 -11.08 -1.70 8.16
C LEU A 28 -10.39 -2.33 9.38
N ASN A 29 -9.66 -1.53 10.14
CA ASN A 29 -8.83 -1.96 11.26
C ASN A 29 -9.62 -2.08 12.57
N VAL A 30 -10.67 -2.90 12.57
CA VAL A 30 -11.55 -3.07 13.73
C VAL A 30 -10.74 -3.61 14.92
N ALA A 31 -10.77 -2.90 16.04
CA ALA A 31 -10.08 -3.28 17.28
C ALA A 31 -8.58 -3.61 17.08
N GLY A 32 -7.91 -2.94 16.13
CA GLY A 32 -6.48 -3.12 15.88
C GLY A 32 -6.09 -4.44 15.19
N TYR A 33 -7.04 -5.15 14.58
CA TYR A 33 -6.78 -6.45 13.94
C TYR A 33 -5.60 -6.43 12.93
N TYR A 34 -5.44 -5.33 12.19
CA TYR A 34 -4.40 -5.15 11.17
C TYR A 34 -3.15 -4.40 11.66
N ASP A 35 -3.03 -4.04 12.95
CA ASP A 35 -1.89 -3.26 13.46
C ASP A 35 -0.53 -3.91 13.15
N ARG A 36 -0.44 -5.23 13.32
CA ARG A 36 0.80 -5.98 13.03
C ARG A 36 1.12 -6.03 11.54
N LEU A 37 0.11 -6.11 10.68
CA LEU A 37 0.29 -6.04 9.23
C LEU A 37 0.81 -4.66 8.82
N LEU A 38 0.18 -3.60 9.34
CA LEU A 38 0.58 -2.22 9.06
C LEU A 38 2.01 -1.95 9.54
N SER A 39 2.37 -2.43 10.74
CA SER A 39 3.73 -2.34 11.26
C SER A 39 4.75 -3.12 10.42
N PHE A 40 4.39 -4.30 9.92
CA PHE A 40 5.23 -5.07 9.00
C PHE A 40 5.48 -4.31 7.69
N LEU A 41 4.45 -3.71 7.10
CA LEU A 41 4.59 -2.92 5.88
C LEU A 41 5.49 -1.70 6.11
N GLN A 42 5.35 -1.00 7.24
CA GLN A 42 6.23 0.11 7.61
C GLN A 42 7.69 -0.35 7.77
N HIS A 43 7.93 -1.51 8.39
CA HIS A 43 9.26 -2.09 8.49
C HIS A 43 9.83 -2.41 7.10
N ALA A 44 9.05 -3.05 6.23
CA ALA A 44 9.47 -3.36 4.86
C ALA A 44 9.81 -2.10 4.05
N VAL A 45 9.12 -0.98 4.29
CA VAL A 45 9.49 0.34 3.75
C VAL A 45 10.83 0.82 4.31
N GLY A 46 11.02 0.73 5.63
CA GLY A 46 12.26 1.14 6.29
C GLY A 46 13.50 0.37 5.83
N GLU A 47 13.34 -0.92 5.52
CA GLU A 47 14.40 -1.79 4.98
C GLU A 47 14.58 -1.64 3.45
N GLY A 48 13.76 -0.84 2.77
CA GLY A 48 13.85 -0.62 1.32
C GLY A 48 13.29 -1.76 0.46
N PHE A 49 12.56 -2.72 1.05
CA PHE A 49 11.83 -3.74 0.28
C PHE A 49 10.57 -3.18 -0.39
N ILE A 50 10.00 -2.12 0.17
CA ILE A 50 8.86 -1.38 -0.40
C ILE A 50 9.28 0.09 -0.54
N GLU A 51 9.07 0.67 -1.73
CA GLU A 51 9.33 2.09 -1.94
C GLU A 51 8.44 2.96 -1.04
N PRO A 52 8.94 4.06 -0.46
CA PRO A 52 8.14 4.94 0.41
C PRO A 52 6.85 5.44 -0.26
N GLU A 53 6.89 5.68 -1.57
CA GLU A 53 5.74 6.08 -2.39
C GLU A 53 4.64 5.01 -2.45
N HIS A 54 5.00 3.74 -2.26
CA HIS A 54 4.08 2.60 -2.19
C HIS A 54 3.68 2.24 -0.76
N GLY A 55 4.52 2.59 0.23
CA GLY A 55 4.24 2.39 1.66
C GLY A 55 2.96 3.10 2.15
N GLY A 56 2.55 4.18 1.50
CA GLY A 56 1.31 4.91 1.78
C GLY A 56 0.06 4.42 1.01
N MET A 57 0.16 3.31 0.26
CA MET A 57 -0.96 2.85 -0.60
C MET A 57 -2.04 2.07 0.15
N LEU A 58 -1.76 1.58 1.37
CA LEU A 58 -2.73 0.88 2.20
C LEU A 58 -3.25 1.80 3.32
N PHE A 59 -4.45 2.31 3.12
CA PHE A 59 -5.17 3.08 4.12
C PHE A 59 -5.75 2.20 5.22
N ALA A 60 -5.93 2.78 6.41
CA ALA A 60 -6.56 2.08 7.53
C ALA A 60 -7.44 3.03 8.33
N ALA A 61 -8.60 2.54 8.76
CA ALA A 61 -9.46 3.21 9.71
C ALA A 61 -10.32 2.19 10.47
N GLU A 62 -10.81 2.56 11.65
CA GLU A 62 -11.69 1.69 12.45
C GLU A 62 -13.16 1.74 11.99
N ALA A 63 -13.52 2.73 11.18
CA ALA A 63 -14.87 2.93 10.66
C ALA A 63 -14.85 3.22 9.14
N PRO A 64 -15.95 2.90 8.41
CA PRO A 64 -15.99 3.13 6.97
C PRO A 64 -15.88 4.59 6.54
N ALA A 65 -16.56 5.51 7.24
CA ALA A 65 -16.59 6.94 6.89
C ALA A 65 -15.17 7.56 6.76
N PRO A 66 -14.29 7.48 7.78
CA PRO A 66 -12.94 8.02 7.67
C PRO A 66 -12.10 7.33 6.58
N LEU A 67 -12.34 6.04 6.30
CA LEU A 67 -11.65 5.34 5.21
C LEU A 67 -12.05 5.91 3.83
N PHE A 68 -13.34 6.18 3.63
CA PHE A 68 -13.81 6.81 2.39
C PHE A 68 -13.33 8.26 2.23
N GLU A 69 -13.20 9.01 3.33
CA GLU A 69 -12.59 10.35 3.29
C GLU A 69 -11.12 10.30 2.83
N GLN A 70 -10.37 9.30 3.30
CA GLN A 70 -8.99 9.06 2.83
C GLN A 70 -8.97 8.70 1.33
N PHE A 71 -9.88 7.83 0.89
CA PHE A 71 -10.00 7.44 -0.51
C PHE A 71 -10.34 8.62 -1.44
N ALA A 72 -11.23 9.53 -1.02
CA ALA A 72 -11.59 10.71 -1.80
C ALA A 72 -10.40 11.68 -2.01
N ARG A 73 -9.44 11.69 -1.07
CA ARG A 73 -8.23 12.52 -1.12
C ARG A 73 -7.06 11.86 -1.83
N TYR A 74 -7.14 10.55 -2.09
CA TYR A 74 -6.06 9.79 -2.70
C TYR A 74 -5.70 10.32 -4.09
N ARG A 75 -4.39 10.37 -4.34
CA ARG A 75 -3.79 10.55 -5.66
C ARG A 75 -2.76 9.45 -5.81
N ALA A 76 -2.87 8.68 -6.89
CA ALA A 76 -1.84 7.70 -7.21
C ALA A 76 -0.50 8.44 -7.35
N PRO A 77 0.60 7.91 -6.79
CA PRO A 77 1.90 8.56 -6.93
C PRO A 77 2.27 8.65 -8.42
N ASP A 78 3.18 9.54 -8.78
CA ASP A 78 3.79 9.51 -10.11
C ASP A 78 5.08 8.71 -10.00
N VAL A 79 5.08 7.44 -10.47
CA VAL A 79 6.30 6.62 -10.49
C VAL A 79 6.82 6.51 -11.90
N ASP A 80 7.93 7.19 -12.13
CA ASP A 80 8.71 7.03 -13.35
C ASP A 80 9.48 5.70 -13.30
N LYS A 81 8.99 4.70 -14.04
CA LYS A 81 9.62 3.38 -14.15
C LYS A 81 11.04 3.46 -14.75
N ALA A 82 11.33 4.45 -15.59
CA ALA A 82 12.65 4.64 -16.18
C ALA A 82 13.65 5.14 -15.13
N GLN A 83 13.24 6.10 -14.28
CA GLN A 83 14.05 6.51 -13.13
C GLN A 83 14.33 5.34 -12.17
N ARG A 84 13.36 4.44 -11.96
CA ARG A 84 13.56 3.26 -11.11
C ARG A 84 14.58 2.29 -11.68
N ALA A 85 14.53 2.00 -12.98
CA ALA A 85 15.51 1.15 -13.64
C ALA A 85 16.93 1.74 -13.56
N LEU A 86 17.05 3.07 -13.68
CA LEU A 86 18.32 3.79 -13.55
C LEU A 86 18.87 3.73 -12.11
N LYS A 87 18.04 3.87 -11.08
CA LYS A 87 18.46 3.72 -9.67
C LYS A 87 18.98 2.32 -9.35
N LEU A 88 18.38 1.29 -9.95
CA LEU A 88 18.77 -0.12 -9.72
C LEU A 88 20.00 -0.56 -10.52
N SER A 89 20.37 0.16 -11.58
CA SER A 89 21.52 -0.17 -12.45
C SER A 89 22.78 0.66 -12.17
N GLY A 90 22.69 1.64 -11.28
CA GLY A 90 23.81 2.51 -10.87
C GLY A 90 24.43 2.18 -9.51
N GLY A 91 24.16 1.00 -8.94
CA GLY A 91 24.74 0.51 -7.68
C GLY A 91 25.87 -0.47 -7.90
#